data_AF-L7MRQ5-F1
#
_entry.id   AF-L7MRQ5-F1
#
_cell.length_a   1.000
_cell.length_b   1.000
_cell.length_c   1.000
_cell.angle_alpha   90.00
_cell.angle_beta   90.00
_cell.angle_gamma   90.00
#
_symmetry.space_group_name_H-M   'P 1'
#
loop_
_entity.id
_entity.type
_entity.pdbx_description
1 polymer ?
#
loop_
_entity_poly.entity_id
_entity_poly.type
_entity_poly.pdbx_seq_one_letter_code
_entity_poly.pdbx_strand_id
1 'polypeptide(L)' 'ERRWNKRTQQMLHGLQRALAKTGAESISLLELCRNTNRKQAAAKFYSFLVLKKQQAIELTQEEPYSDIIATPGPRFHII' A
#
# COMPACT_ATOMS: atom_id res chain seq x y z
N GLU A 1 12.98 -14.86 3.69
CA GLU A 1 12.60 -14.29 5.01
C GLU A 1 11.19 -13.69 4.96
N ARG A 2 10.22 -14.29 5.67
CA ARG A 2 8.78 -13.93 5.70
C ARG A 2 8.41 -13.05 6.91
N ARG A 3 9.28 -12.12 7.31
CA ARG A 3 9.03 -11.33 8.51
C ARG A 3 8.20 -10.09 8.17
N TRP A 4 6.88 -10.20 8.31
CA TRP A 4 5.99 -9.04 8.30
C TRP A 4 6.23 -8.23 9.57
N ASN A 5 6.47 -6.93 9.43
CA ASN A 5 6.52 -6.06 10.58
C ASN A 5 5.10 -5.55 10.91
N LYS A 6 4.87 -5.18 12.17
CA LYS A 6 3.57 -4.68 12.67
C LYS A 6 3.01 -3.51 11.84
N ARG A 7 3.88 -2.66 11.28
CA ARG A 7 3.46 -1.50 10.47
C ARG A 7 2.97 -1.92 9.09
N THR A 8 3.59 -2.92 8.48
CA THR A 8 3.14 -3.49 7.20
C THR A 8 1.78 -4.17 7.34
N GLN A 9 1.55 -4.90 8.45
CA GLN A 9 0.23 -5.45 8.79
C GLN A 9 -0.83 -4.35 8.97
N GLN A 10 -0.50 -3.33 9.75
CA GLN A 10 -1.39 -2.17 9.93
C GLN A 10 -1.70 -1.46 8.62
N MET A 11 -0.71 -1.34 7.72
CA MET A 11 -0.92 -0.79 6.39
C MET A 11 -1.91 -1.64 5.59
N LEU A 12 -1.72 -2.96 5.52
CA LEU A 12 -2.65 -3.84 4.78
C LEU A 12 -4.08 -3.71 5.29
N HIS A 13 -4.29 -3.79 6.60
CA HIS A 13 -5.64 -3.64 7.18
C HIS A 13 -6.24 -2.25 6.91
N GLY A 14 -5.42 -1.21 6.89
CA GLY A 14 -5.83 0.12 6.47
C GLY A 14 -6.31 0.17 5.02
N LEU A 15 -5.55 -0.46 4.10
CA LEU A 15 -5.92 -0.55 2.68
C LEU A 15 -7.20 -1.37 2.50
N GLN A 16 -7.31 -2.54 3.12
CA GLN A 16 -8.52 -3.39 3.09
C GLN A 16 -9.76 -2.61 3.54
N ARG A 17 -9.66 -1.90 4.66
CA ARG A 17 -10.75 -1.08 5.19
C ARG A 17 -11.10 0.08 4.26
N ALA A 18 -10.10 0.73 3.68
CA ALA A 18 -10.33 1.84 2.77
C ALA A 18 -11.12 1.38 1.53
N LEU A 19 -10.68 0.32 0.85
CA LEU A 19 -11.36 -0.24 -0.32
C LEU A 19 -12.78 -0.72 0.02
N ALA A 20 -12.94 -1.45 1.14
CA ALA A 20 -14.25 -1.94 1.56
C ALA A 20 -15.24 -0.81 1.88
N LYS A 21 -14.76 0.31 2.42
CA LYS A 21 -15.61 1.46 2.79
C LYS A 21 -15.96 2.33 1.59
N THR A 22 -15.02 2.55 0.67
CA THR A 22 -15.22 3.46 -0.46
C THR A 22 -15.74 2.77 -1.71
N GLY A 23 -15.65 1.43 -1.79
CA GLY A 23 -15.89 0.68 -3.01
C GLY A 23 -14.85 0.96 -4.11
N ALA A 24 -13.74 1.61 -3.78
CA ALA A 24 -12.66 1.84 -4.73
C ALA A 24 -11.99 0.51 -5.08
N GLU A 25 -11.37 0.44 -6.27
CA GLU A 25 -10.58 -0.71 -6.71
C GLU A 25 -9.07 -0.48 -6.54
N SER A 26 -8.67 0.76 -6.30
CA SER A 26 -7.27 1.17 -6.21
C SER A 26 -7.03 2.27 -5.18
N ILE A 27 -5.79 2.40 -4.73
CA ILE A 27 -5.36 3.41 -3.75
C ILE A 27 -4.15 4.18 -4.28
N SER A 28 -4.23 5.51 -4.26
CA SER A 28 -3.13 6.42 -4.55
C SER A 28 -2.18 6.53 -3.36
N LEU A 29 -0.87 6.30 -3.59
CA LEU A 29 0.14 6.52 -2.57
C LEU A 29 0.31 8.01 -2.26
N LEU A 30 0.19 8.89 -3.27
CA LEU A 30 0.26 10.33 -3.11
C LEU A 30 -0.84 10.84 -2.16
N GLU A 31 -2.09 10.42 -2.38
CA GLU A 31 -3.22 10.78 -1.50
C GLU A 31 -3.01 10.23 -0.08
N LEU A 32 -2.50 9.01 0.06
CA LEU A 32 -2.13 8.47 1.39
C LEU A 32 -1.07 9.31 2.10
N CYS A 33 -0.22 10.03 1.37
CA CYS A 33 0.86 10.84 1.92
C CYS A 33 0.50 12.32 2.09
N ARG A 34 -0.70 12.76 1.66
CA ARG A 34 -1.10 14.17 1.50
C ARG A 34 -0.96 15.08 2.73
N ASN A 35 -0.87 14.54 3.94
CA ASN A 35 -0.64 15.29 5.18
C ASN A 35 0.42 14.62 6.07
N THR A 36 1.46 14.05 5.46
CA THR A 36 2.50 13.32 6.18
C THR A 36 3.87 13.97 5.98
N ASN A 37 4.74 13.87 6.99
CA ASN A 37 6.12 14.31 6.85
C ASN A 37 6.96 13.31 6.03
N ARG A 38 8.15 13.73 5.60
CA ARG A 38 9.07 12.90 4.79
C ARG A 38 9.36 11.52 5.40
N LYS A 39 9.50 11.43 6.73
CA LYS A 39 9.75 10.17 7.44
C LYS A 39 8.55 9.23 7.36
N GLN A 40 7.34 9.76 7.52
CA GLN A 40 6.10 9.01 7.40
C GLN A 40 5.86 8.55 5.96
N ALA A 41 6.03 9.43 4.97
CA ALA A 41 5.91 9.10 3.55
C ALA A 41 6.87 7.96 3.16
N ALA A 42 8.15 8.05 3.53
CA ALA A 42 9.13 6.99 3.29
C ALA A 42 8.75 5.65 3.96
N ALA A 43 8.21 5.69 5.18
CA ALA A 43 7.75 4.48 5.87
C ALA A 43 6.52 3.84 5.20
N LYS A 44 5.59 4.64 4.67
CA LYS A 44 4.43 4.15 3.90
C LYS A 44 4.89 3.52 2.58
N PHE A 45 5.76 4.21 1.85
CA PHE A 45 6.35 3.71 0.60
C PHE A 45 7.08 2.38 0.83
N TYR A 46 7.94 2.28 1.85
CA TYR A 46 8.59 1.03 2.20
C TYR A 46 7.57 -0.09 2.52
N SER A 47 6.49 0.23 3.22
CA SER A 47 5.43 -0.74 3.53
C SER A 47 4.75 -1.26 2.25
N PHE A 48 4.53 -0.39 1.25
CA PHE A 48 4.02 -0.79 -0.07
C PHE A 48 4.98 -1.76 -0.77
N LEU A 49 6.28 -1.49 -0.75
CA LEU A 49 7.28 -2.40 -1.33
C LEU A 49 7.27 -3.79 -0.66
N VAL A 50 7.13 -3.82 0.67
CA VAL A 50 7.02 -5.10 1.41
C VAL A 50 5.73 -5.82 1.03
N LEU A 51 4.58 -5.13 0.96
CA LEU A 51 3.31 -5.75 0.58
C LEU A 51 3.35 -6.28 -0.87
N LYS A 52 3.97 -5.55 -1.80
CA LYS A 52 4.18 -5.99 -3.18
C LYS A 52 5.03 -7.25 -3.24
N LYS A 53 6.16 -7.27 -2.53
CA LYS A 53 7.03 -8.46 -2.41
C LYS A 53 6.27 -9.69 -1.88
N GLN A 54 5.24 -9.47 -1.07
CA GLN A 54 4.43 -10.53 -0.46
C GLN A 54 3.18 -10.87 -1.26
N GLN A 55 3.01 -10.27 -2.45
CA GLN A 55 1.85 -10.44 -3.34
C GLN A 55 0.52 -10.04 -2.68
N ALA A 56 0.58 -9.20 -1.65
CA ALA A 56 -0.62 -8.66 -1.01
C ALA A 56 -1.21 -7.52 -1.86
N ILE A 57 -0.38 -6.71 -2.49
CA ILE A 57 -0.81 -5.64 -3.41
C ILE A 57 -0.02 -5.70 -4.71
N GLU A 58 -0.61 -5.21 -5.79
CA GLU A 58 0.07 -4.86 -7.02
C GLU A 58 0.34 -3.35 -7.05
N LEU A 59 1.45 -2.93 -7.66
CA LEU A 59 1.85 -1.53 -7.74
C LEU A 59 2.09 -1.16 -9.20
N THR A 60 1.47 -0.07 -9.66
CA THR A 60 1.67 0.51 -10.98
C THR A 60 2.13 1.95 -10.86
N GLN A 61 3.06 2.35 -11.74
CA GLN A 61 3.54 3.72 -11.89
C GLN A 61 3.66 3.96 -13.40
N GLU A 62 2.88 4.92 -13.91
CA GLU A 62 2.77 5.15 -15.36
C GLU A 62 3.99 5.90 -15.91
N GLU A 63 4.51 6.87 -15.16
CA GLU A 63 5.63 7.70 -15.57
C GLU A 63 6.66 7.87 -14.43
N PRO A 64 7.93 8.20 -14.74
CA PRO A 64 8.92 8.47 -13.70
C PRO A 64 8.45 9.55 -12.73
N TYR A 65 8.54 9.26 -11.42
CA TYR A 65 8.12 10.16 -10.34
C TYR A 65 6.62 10.51 -10.34
N SER A 66 5.80 9.84 -11.15
CA SER A 66 4.34 9.93 -11.04
C SER A 66 3.85 9.23 -9.78
N ASP A 67 2.56 9.39 -9.50
CA ASP A 67 1.92 8.66 -8.43
C ASP A 67 2.07 7.13 -8.61
N ILE A 68 2.01 6.42 -7.49
CA ILE A 68 2.05 4.97 -7.43
C ILE A 68 0.67 4.50 -6.99
N ILE A 69 0.04 3.71 -7.87
CA ILE A 69 -1.28 3.17 -7.64
C ILE A 69 -1.15 1.74 -7.11
N ALA A 70 -1.83 1.47 -5.99
CA ALA A 70 -1.92 0.15 -5.39
C ALA A 70 -3.27 -0.50 -5.68
N THR A 71 -3.27 -1.74 -6.16
CA THR A 71 -4.47 -2.57 -6.34
C THR A 71 -4.36 -3.87 -5.53
N PRO A 72 -5.49 -4.53 -5.18
CA PRO A 72 -5.47 -5.82 -4.49
C PRO A 72 -4.67 -6.88 -5.25
N GLY A 73 -3.72 -7.52 -4.57
CA GLY A 73 -2.99 -8.67 -5.09
C GLY A 73 -3.63 -10.00 -4.73
N PRO A 74 -3.09 -11.14 -5.22
CA PRO A 74 -3.63 -12.47 -4.97
C PRO A 74 -3.75 -12.83 -3.48
N ARG A 75 -2.90 -12.23 -2.62
CA ARG A 75 -2.88 -12.50 -1.17
C ARG A 75 -3.48 -11.37 -0.35
N PHE A 76 -4.24 -10.46 -0.97
CA PHE A 76 -4.79 -9.29 -0.28
C PHE A 76 -5.76 -9.65 0.85
N HIS A 77 -6.58 -10.70 0.70
CA HIS A 77 -7.57 -11.14 1.70
C HIS A 77 -7.18 -12.43 2.44
N ILE A 78 -6.07 -13.06 2.05
CA ILE A 78 -5.65 -14.38 2.57
C ILE A 78 -4.77 -14.22 3.82
N ILE A 79 -4.26 -13.01 4.07
CA ILE A 79 -3.28 -12.71 5.11
C ILE A 79 -3.93 -11.96 6.26
#